data_AF-A0A8H4R5F6-F1
#
_entry.id   AF-A0A8H4R5F6-F1
#
_cell.length_a   1.000
_cell.length_b   1.000
_cell.length_c   1.000
_cell.angle_alpha   90.00
_cell.angle_beta   90.00
_cell.angle_gamma   90.00
#
_symmetry.space_group_name_H-M   'P 1'
#
loop_
_entity.id
_entity.type
_entity.pdbx_description
1 polymer ?
#
loop_
_entity_poly.entity_id
_entity_poly.type
_entity_poly.pdbx_seq_one_letter_code
_entity_poly.pdbx_strand_id
1 'polypeptide(L)'
;MPTFETMPGFYKFIFVYFEPLSEVGPFVTSLMWGPRWFYNELVPPTGPPPETLDPRSTIAVWQLTICYMLMCIVTSLGYRAARDLLSRDLAGQERMIGVFLSSLALADVRPFIT
;
A
#
# COMPACT_ATOMS: atom_id res chain seq x y z
N MET A 1 26.11 4.92 23.13
CA MET A 1 26.01 4.00 21.98
C MET A 1 25.47 4.81 20.82
N PRO A 2 26.09 4.82 19.63
CA PRO A 2 25.52 5.54 18.49
C PRO A 2 24.22 4.82 18.12
N THR A 3 23.11 5.53 18.20
CA THR A 3 21.80 5.07 17.73
C THR A 3 21.90 4.86 16.23
N PHE A 4 21.94 3.59 15.81
CA PHE A 4 21.86 3.23 14.40
C PHE A 4 20.45 3.58 13.91
N GLU A 5 20.32 4.73 13.23
CA GLU A 5 19.07 5.08 12.56
C GLU A 5 18.92 4.16 11.35
N THR A 6 18.13 3.10 11.50
CA THR A 6 17.83 2.12 10.45
C THR A 6 17.17 2.72 9.21
N MET A 7 16.67 3.96 9.27
CA MET A 7 16.20 4.75 8.12
C MET A 7 16.52 6.24 8.30
N PRO A 8 17.55 6.79 7.64
CA PRO A 8 17.88 8.21 7.73
C PRO A 8 16.82 9.07 7.04
N GLY A 9 16.46 10.19 7.69
CA GLY A 9 15.62 11.31 7.23
C GLY A 9 14.67 11.07 6.05
N PHE A 10 15.20 11.11 4.83
CA PHE A 10 14.43 10.99 3.58
C PHE A 10 13.73 9.63 3.41
N TYR A 11 14.42 8.52 3.72
CA TYR A 11 13.81 7.18 3.65
C TYR A 11 12.71 7.01 4.69
N LYS A 12 12.90 7.57 5.89
CA LYS A 12 11.86 7.62 6.92
C LYS A 12 10.64 8.42 6.46
N PHE A 13 10.83 9.54 5.75
CA PHE A 13 9.71 10.29 5.18
C PHE A 13 8.93 9.47 4.16
N ILE A 14 9.63 8.82 3.22
CA ILE A 14 8.99 8.04 2.17
C ILE A 14 8.23 6.84 2.75
N PHE A 15 8.92 5.94 3.46
CA PHE A 15 8.35 4.66 3.87
C PHE A 15 7.41 4.75 5.10
N VAL A 16 7.57 5.75 5.97
CA VAL A 16 6.72 5.88 7.18
C VAL A 16 5.53 6.81 6.97
N TYR A 17 5.62 7.76 6.04
CA TYR A 17 4.60 8.79 5.87
C TYR A 17 4.04 8.87 4.45
N PHE A 18 4.88 8.90 3.42
CA PHE A 18 4.42 9.07 2.04
C PHE A 18 3.76 7.81 1.47
N GLU A 19 4.40 6.65 1.63
CA GLU A 19 3.91 5.35 1.16
C GLU A 19 2.52 5.03 1.75
N PRO A 20 2.30 5.01 3.07
CA PRO A 20 0.96 4.79 3.63
C PRO A 20 -0.06 5.86 3.22
N LEU A 21 0.36 7.11 3.03
CA LEU A 21 -0.54 8.15 2.54
C LEU A 21 -0.97 7.90 1.09
N SER A 22 -0.05 7.42 0.25
CA SER A 22 -0.33 7.07 -1.15
C SER A 22 -1.23 5.84 -1.26
N GLU A 23 -1.10 4.88 -0.34
CA GLU A 23 -1.93 3.67 -0.25
C GLU A 23 -3.38 3.99 0.17
N VAL A 24 -3.62 5.08 0.90
CA VAL A 24 -4.98 5.55 1.24
C VAL A 24 -5.68 6.19 0.04
N GLY A 25 -4.90 6.73 -0.91
CA GLY A 25 -5.40 7.42 -2.10
C GLY A 25 -6.52 6.66 -2.80
N PRO A 26 -6.27 5.44 -3.31
CA PRO A 26 -7.27 4.59 -3.96
C PRO A 26 -8.60 4.45 -3.22
N PHE A 27 -8.56 4.32 -1.89
CA PHE A 27 -9.75 4.16 -1.06
C PHE A 27 -10.55 5.46 -0.96
N VAL A 28 -9.86 6.58 -0.70
CA VAL A 28 -10.51 7.91 -0.62
C VAL A 28 -11.06 8.33 -1.97
N THR A 29 -10.30 8.14 -3.06
CA THR A 29 -10.74 8.51 -4.41
C THR A 29 -11.93 7.66 -4.86
N SER A 30 -11.97 6.38 -4.49
CA SER A 30 -13.10 5.49 -4.80
C SER A 30 -14.35 5.81 -3.98
N LEU A 31 -14.20 6.35 -2.76
CA LEU A 31 -15.34 6.87 -1.99
C LEU A 31 -15.89 8.18 -2.57
N MET A 32 -15.02 9.08 -3.02
CA MET A 32 -15.45 10.39 -3.54
C MET A 32 -15.99 10.33 -4.97
N TRP A 33 -15.32 9.59 -5.86
CA TRP A 33 -15.65 9.55 -7.30
C TRP A 33 -16.22 8.20 -7.76
N GLY A 34 -16.31 7.23 -6.85
CA GLY A 34 -16.89 5.93 -7.09
C GLY A 34 -15.92 4.92 -7.72
N PRO A 35 -16.30 3.62 -7.74
CA PRO A 35 -15.48 2.55 -8.29
C PRO A 35 -15.25 2.67 -9.81
N ARG A 36 -16.10 3.43 -10.52
CA ARG A 36 -15.99 3.64 -11.97
C ARG A 36 -14.83 4.54 -12.36
N TRP A 37 -14.63 5.59 -11.57
CA TRP A 37 -13.50 6.48 -11.76
C TRP A 37 -12.19 5.73 -11.52
N PHE A 38 -12.09 5.02 -10.40
CA PHE A 38 -10.89 4.25 -10.08
C PHE A 38 -10.62 3.14 -11.10
N TYR A 39 -11.66 2.46 -11.59
CA TYR A 39 -11.53 1.49 -12.67
C TYR A 39 -10.92 2.08 -13.95
N ASN A 40 -11.25 3.32 -14.31
CA ASN A 40 -10.67 4.00 -15.46
C ASN A 40 -9.21 4.44 -15.24
N GLU A 41 -8.82 4.70 -13.99
CA GLU A 41 -7.44 5.08 -13.64
C GLU A 41 -6.51 3.86 -13.51
N LEU A 42 -7.05 2.64 -13.31
CA LEU A 42 -6.26 1.41 -13.20
C LEU A 42 -5.57 1.00 -14.52
N VAL A 43 -6.09 1.46 -15.66
CA VAL A 43 -5.57 1.19 -17.00
C VAL A 43 -5.30 2.55 -17.66
N PRO A 44 -4.29 2.71 -18.54
CA PRO A 44 -4.09 3.97 -19.25
C PRO A 44 -5.42 4.47 -19.86
N PRO A 45 -5.94 5.63 -19.43
CA PRO A 45 -7.30 6.02 -19.76
C PRO A 45 -7.41 6.32 -21.25
N THR A 46 -8.26 5.57 -21.95
CA THR A 46 -8.56 5.77 -23.37
C THR A 46 -9.73 6.71 -23.60
N GLY A 47 -10.36 7.21 -22.53
CA GLY A 47 -11.54 8.08 -22.58
C GLY A 47 -12.15 8.38 -21.20
N PRO A 48 -13.38 8.96 -21.17
CA PRO A 48 -14.09 9.21 -19.92
C PRO A 48 -14.46 7.90 -19.20
N PRO A 49 -14.69 7.94 -17.87
CA PRO A 49 -15.04 6.74 -17.11
C PRO A 49 -16.29 6.04 -17.69
N PRO A 50 -16.31 4.70 -17.74
CA PRO A 50 -17.45 3.97 -18.28
C PRO A 50 -18.74 4.28 -17.51
N GLU A 51 -19.84 4.50 -18.24
CA GLU A 51 -21.13 4.84 -17.64
C GLU A 51 -21.65 3.73 -16.72
N THR A 52 -21.47 2.48 -17.13
CA THR A 52 -21.86 1.27 -16.41
C THR A 52 -20.67 0.34 -16.23
N LEU A 53 -20.61 -0.31 -15.08
CA LEU A 53 -19.59 -1.31 -14.75
C LEU A 53 -20.28 -2.62 -14.39
N ASP A 54 -19.71 -3.74 -14.84
CA ASP A 54 -20.23 -5.05 -14.47
C ASP A 54 -20.22 -5.21 -12.94
N PRO A 55 -21.25 -5.83 -12.32
CA PRO A 55 -21.29 -6.02 -10.87
C PRO A 55 -20.06 -6.75 -10.32
N ARG A 56 -19.46 -7.68 -11.09
CA ARG A 56 -18.25 -8.39 -10.65
C ARG A 56 -17.05 -7.47 -10.60
N SER A 57 -16.87 -6.65 -11.64
CA SER A 57 -15.80 -5.66 -11.70
C SER A 57 -15.94 -4.60 -10.61
N THR A 58 -17.17 -4.21 -10.26
CA THR A 58 -17.45 -3.29 -9.16
C THR A 58 -16.98 -3.86 -7.81
N ILE A 59 -17.29 -5.14 -7.54
CA ILE A 59 -16.85 -5.82 -6.31
C ILE A 59 -15.32 -5.97 -6.30
N ALA A 60 -14.71 -6.30 -7.42
CA ALA A 60 -13.25 -6.43 -7.54
C ALA A 60 -12.53 -5.10 -7.23
N VAL A 61 -13.06 -3.97 -7.74
CA VAL A 61 -12.55 -2.63 -7.42
C VAL A 61 -12.68 -2.32 -5.93
N TRP A 62 -13.82 -2.65 -5.30
CA TRP A 62 -13.98 -2.45 -3.86
C TRP A 62 -13.01 -3.31 -3.05
N GLN A 63 -12.82 -4.58 -3.40
CA GLN A 63 -11.83 -5.43 -2.74
C GLN A 63 -10.41 -4.89 -2.90
N LEU A 64 -10.09 -4.36 -4.08
CA LEU A 64 -8.78 -3.75 -4.34
C LEU A 64 -8.56 -2.50 -3.48
N THR A 65 -9.54 -1.61 -3.40
CA THR A 65 -9.45 -0.39 -2.55
C THR A 65 -9.36 -0.73 -1.06
N ILE A 66 -10.08 -1.75 -0.60
CA ILE A 66 -9.96 -2.27 0.76
C ILE A 66 -8.58 -2.87 1.01
N CYS A 67 -8.02 -3.60 0.03
CA CYS A 67 -6.67 -4.16 0.11
C CYS A 67 -5.62 -3.06 0.26
N TYR A 68 -5.70 -1.99 -0.52
CA TYR A 68 -4.82 -0.81 -0.38
C TYR A 68 -4.94 -0.14 0.98
N MET A 69 -6.16 -0.01 1.53
CA MET A 69 -6.36 0.50 2.89
C MET A 69 -5.74 -0.43 3.95
N LEU A 70 -5.87 -1.75 3.76
CA LEU A 70 -5.27 -2.75 4.64
C LEU A 70 -3.73 -2.69 4.59
N MET A 71 -3.15 -2.51 3.40
CA MET A 71 -1.72 -2.25 3.24
C MET A 71 -1.31 -1.00 4.01
N CYS A 72 -2.03 0.12 3.88
CA CYS A 72 -1.75 1.33 4.67
C CYS A 72 -1.76 1.06 6.17
N ILE A 73 -2.73 0.30 6.67
CA ILE A 73 -2.82 -0.02 8.10
C ILE A 73 -1.62 -0.88 8.52
N VAL A 74 -1.25 -1.86 7.70
CA VAL A 74 -0.13 -2.76 7.97
C VAL A 74 1.21 -2.03 7.89
N THR A 75 1.42 -1.16 6.91
CA THR A 75 2.64 -0.35 6.80
C THR A 75 2.69 0.68 7.93
N SER A 76 1.63 1.43 8.18
CA SER A 76 1.61 2.48 9.21
C SER A 76 1.66 1.95 10.66
N LEU A 77 0.91 0.90 11.00
CA LEU A 77 0.86 0.34 12.35
C LEU A 77 1.88 -0.78 12.52
N GLY A 78 2.04 -1.65 11.53
CA GLY A 78 2.96 -2.78 11.58
C GLY A 78 4.42 -2.33 11.63
N TYR A 79 4.86 -1.37 10.80
CA TYR A 79 6.25 -0.88 10.90
C TYR A 79 6.52 -0.12 12.20
N ARG A 80 5.53 0.60 12.74
CA ARG A 80 5.69 1.31 14.03
C ARG A 80 5.73 0.33 15.20
N ALA A 81 4.84 -0.65 15.23
CA ALA A 81 4.83 -1.71 16.24
C ALA A 81 6.11 -2.56 16.17
N ALA A 82 6.58 -2.89 14.96
CA ALA A 82 7.85 -3.57 14.73
C ALA A 82 9.00 -2.76 15.32
N ARG A 83 9.09 -1.47 14.97
CA ARG A 83 10.16 -0.58 15.46
C ARG A 83 10.16 -0.46 16.99
N ASP A 84 8.98 -0.31 17.59
CA ASP A 84 8.89 -0.06 19.02
C ASP A 84 9.13 -1.36 19.83
N LEU A 85 8.60 -2.50 19.37
CA LEU A 85 8.74 -3.81 20.04
C LEU A 85 10.13 -4.44 19.82
N LEU A 86 10.73 -4.26 18.64
CA LEU A 86 12.02 -4.85 18.26
C LEU A 86 13.19 -3.87 18.35
N SER A 87 13.01 -2.71 18.97
CA SER A 87 14.11 -1.80 19.31
C SER A 87 15.27 -2.47 20.08
N ARG A 88 15.04 -3.66 20.65
CA ARG A 88 16.02 -4.50 21.36
C ARG A 88 16.47 -5.76 20.60
N ASP A 89 15.88 -6.06 19.44
CA ASP A 89 16.17 -7.26 18.63
C ASP A 89 16.27 -6.93 17.13
N LEU A 90 17.49 -6.59 16.70
CA LEU A 90 17.83 -6.25 15.33
C LEU A 90 17.53 -7.38 14.33
N ALA A 91 17.70 -8.64 14.74
CA ALA A 91 17.49 -9.78 13.85
C ALA A 91 16.00 -10.01 13.55
N GLY A 92 15.13 -9.76 14.53
CA GLY A 92 13.69 -9.77 14.27
C GLY A 92 13.26 -8.58 13.39
N GLN A 93 13.91 -7.42 13.51
CA GLN A 93 13.56 -6.22 12.75
C GLN A 93 13.82 -6.44 11.26
N GLU A 94 14.97 -7.03 10.92
CA GLU A 94 15.28 -7.44 9.54
C GLU A 94 14.28 -8.44 8.99
N ARG A 95 13.91 -9.47 9.78
CA ARG A 95 12.92 -10.47 9.32
C ARG A 95 11.56 -9.85 9.05
N MET A 96 11.09 -8.94 9.91
CA MET A 96 9.79 -8.32 9.76
C MET A 96 9.76 -7.37 8.56
N ILE A 97 10.80 -6.54 8.40
CA ILE A 97 10.97 -5.70 7.20
C ILE A 97 11.07 -6.58 5.95
N GLY A 98 11.80 -7.69 6.01
CA GLY A 98 11.92 -8.66 4.92
C GLY A 98 10.57 -9.25 4.51
N VAL A 99 9.69 -9.58 5.47
CA VAL A 99 8.33 -10.08 5.18
C VAL A 99 7.49 -9.01 4.48
N PHE A 100 7.54 -7.76 4.95
CA PHE A 100 6.77 -6.68 4.32
C PHE A 100 7.27 -6.36 2.91
N LEU A 101 8.59 -6.19 2.73
CA LEU A 101 9.18 -5.95 1.40
C LEU A 101 8.95 -7.12 0.44
N SER A 102 9.00 -8.36 0.93
CA SER A 102 8.70 -9.54 0.10
C SER A 102 7.23 -9.58 -0.29
N SER A 103 6.33 -9.23 0.63
CA SER A 103 4.88 -9.16 0.35
C SER A 103 4.56 -8.08 -0.69
N LEU A 104 5.18 -6.90 -0.59
CA LEU A 104 5.07 -5.81 -1.57
C LEU A 104 5.64 -6.23 -2.93
N ALA A 105 6.84 -6.81 -2.96
CA ALA A 105 7.43 -7.33 -4.19
C ALA A 105 6.54 -8.39 -4.86
N LEU A 106 5.88 -9.26 -4.07
CA LEU A 106 4.97 -10.27 -4.59
C LEU A 106 3.66 -9.65 -5.12
N ALA A 107 3.21 -8.55 -4.53
CA ALA A 107 2.07 -7.79 -5.02
C ALA A 107 2.41 -7.09 -6.35
N ASP A 108 3.60 -6.53 -6.49
CA ASP A 108 4.06 -5.82 -7.71
C ASP A 108 4.37 -6.76 -8.88
N VAL A 109 4.75 -8.01 -8.63
CA VAL A 109 5.04 -8.99 -9.70
C VAL A 109 3.77 -9.55 -10.34
N ARG A 110 2.65 -9.61 -9.62
CA ARG A 110 1.39 -10.19 -10.15
C ARG A 110 0.80 -9.43 -11.34
N PRO A 111 0.80 -8.08 -11.38
CA PRO A 111 0.40 -7.31 -12.55
C PRO A 111 1.24 -7.61 -13.81
N PHE A 112 2.47 -8.12 -13.68
CA PHE A 112 3.42 -8.27 -14.79
C PHE A 112 3.33 -9.63 -15.52
N ILE A 113 2.57 -10.60 -14.99
CA ILE A 113 2.52 -12.00 -15.48
C ILE A 113 1.19 -12.33 -16.20
N THR A 114 0.30 -11.36 -16.39
CA THR A 114 -0.95 -11.50 -17.17
C THR A 114 -1.10 -10.39 -18.17
#